data_AF-H1VSI9-F1
#
_entry.id   AF-H1VSI9-F1
#
_cell.length_a   1.000
_cell.length_b   1.000
_cell.length_c   1.000
_cell.angle_alpha   90.00
_cell.angle_beta   90.00
_cell.angle_gamma   90.00
#
_symmetry.space_group_name_H-M   'P 1'
#
loop_
_entity.id
_entity.type
_entity.pdbx_description
1 polymer ?
#
loop_
_entity_poly.entity_id
_entity_poly.type
_entity_poly.pdbx_seq_one_letter_code
_entity_poly.pdbx_strand_id
1 'polypeptide(L)'
;MAPPPPANVPLTQRLLLLAQTLQFAWFAGHLSLIFSVVRYGLSYFTFNYYSRVARFSYRLTFLSAALTYGIVVYKTLRARSKAGAKAPTSPLALAADENVQYLVMSLVWLLSPQYPLAMLPYAIYSVFHVATYTRANVIPTITPPKPIEPATGASPSGKPQYAHNPIADRIGAFVKEYYDASIAAPGS
;
A
#
# COMPACT_ATOMS: atom_id res chain seq x y z
N MET A 1 2.14 10.30 5.20
CA MET A 1 0.82 10.00 4.60
C MET A 1 0.06 11.30 4.44
N ALA A 2 -0.95 11.36 3.57
CA ALA A 2 -1.80 12.57 3.50
C ALA A 2 -2.55 12.71 4.83
N PRO A 3 -2.77 13.94 5.34
CA PRO A 3 -3.58 14.12 6.54
C PRO A 3 -5.00 13.58 6.29
N PRO A 4 -5.65 13.00 7.31
CA PRO A 4 -7.02 12.50 7.16
C PRO A 4 -7.97 13.64 6.76
N PRO A 5 -9.03 13.35 5.98
CA PRO A 5 -10.00 14.36 5.61
C PRO A 5 -10.63 15.03 6.85
N PRO A 6 -10.97 16.34 6.76
CA PRO A 6 -11.57 17.05 7.88
C PRO A 6 -12.82 16.34 8.43
N ALA A 7 -12.92 16.18 9.75
CA ALA A 7 -14.04 15.45 10.36
C ALA A 7 -15.39 16.18 10.23
N ASN A 8 -15.36 17.50 10.02
CA ASN A 8 -16.51 18.39 9.95
C ASN A 8 -17.26 18.37 8.61
N VAL A 9 -16.77 17.63 7.61
CA VAL A 9 -17.46 17.47 6.32
C VAL A 9 -18.17 16.12 6.23
N PRO A 10 -19.26 16.01 5.42
CA PRO A 10 -20.00 14.77 5.26
C PRO A 10 -19.13 13.60 4.78
N LEU A 11 -19.49 12.37 5.17
CA LEU A 11 -18.73 11.15 4.83
C LEU A 11 -18.44 11.04 3.32
N THR A 12 -19.44 11.29 2.47
CA THR A 12 -19.28 11.25 1.00
C THR A 12 -18.15 12.17 0.53
N GLN A 13 -18.07 13.40 1.07
CA GLN A 13 -17.01 14.34 0.71
C GLN A 13 -15.65 13.87 1.23
N ARG A 14 -15.57 13.28 2.43
CA ARG A 14 -14.33 12.69 2.94
C ARG A 14 -13.83 11.54 2.06
N LEU A 15 -14.74 10.69 1.60
CA LEU A 15 -14.42 9.59 0.67
C LEU A 15 -13.93 10.10 -0.68
N LEU A 16 -14.58 11.13 -1.23
CA LEU A 16 -14.13 11.77 -2.48
C LEU A 16 -12.73 12.38 -2.34
N LEU A 17 -12.47 13.10 -1.25
CA LEU A 17 -11.15 13.66 -0.96
C LEU A 17 -10.08 12.57 -0.85
N LEU A 18 -10.40 11.45 -0.19
CA LEU A 18 -9.49 10.30 -0.10
C LEU A 18 -9.22 9.70 -1.49
N ALA A 19 -10.28 9.49 -2.29
CA ALA A 19 -10.20 8.87 -3.61
C ALA A 19 -9.40 9.69 -4.63
N GLN A 20 -9.34 11.02 -4.46
CA GLN A 20 -8.54 11.92 -5.30
C GLN A 20 -7.03 11.86 -5.01
N THR A 21 -6.61 11.15 -3.96
CA THR A 21 -5.19 11.06 -3.62
C THR A 21 -4.47 10.00 -4.45
N LEU A 22 -3.22 10.30 -4.82
CA LEU A 22 -2.34 9.31 -5.42
C LEU A 22 -2.07 8.10 -4.49
N GLN A 23 -2.16 8.31 -3.17
CA GLN A 23 -2.03 7.23 -2.18
C GLN A 23 -3.22 6.27 -2.24
N PHE A 24 -4.43 6.75 -2.55
CA PHE A 24 -5.59 5.90 -2.75
C PHE A 24 -5.46 5.08 -4.04
N ALA A 25 -4.95 5.66 -5.13
CA ALA A 25 -4.66 4.90 -6.35
C ALA A 25 -3.66 3.76 -6.10
N TRP A 26 -2.62 4.03 -5.30
CA TRP A 26 -1.66 3.02 -4.84
C TRP A 26 -2.33 1.92 -3.99
N PHE A 27 -3.21 2.30 -3.05
CA PHE A 27 -4.00 1.35 -2.27
C PHE A 27 -4.91 0.47 -3.14
N ALA A 28 -5.64 1.08 -4.07
CA ALA A 28 -6.52 0.39 -5.00
C ALA A 28 -5.74 -0.59 -5.90
N GLY A 29 -4.51 -0.24 -6.28
CA GLY A 29 -3.58 -1.14 -6.97
C GLY A 29 -3.28 -2.39 -6.14
N HIS A 30 -2.87 -2.25 -4.88
CA HIS A 30 -2.61 -3.40 -4.01
C HIS A 30 -3.86 -4.23 -3.72
N LEU A 31 -5.02 -3.59 -3.54
CA LEU A 31 -6.29 -4.31 -3.35
C LEU A 31 -6.66 -5.13 -4.60
N SER A 32 -6.50 -4.55 -5.79
CA SER A 32 -6.73 -5.23 -7.08
C SER A 32 -5.75 -6.40 -7.27
N LEU A 33 -4.49 -6.23 -6.84
CA LEU A 33 -3.48 -7.27 -6.86
C LEU A 33 -3.91 -8.46 -6.00
N ILE A 34 -4.27 -8.24 -4.73
CA ILE A 34 -4.73 -9.30 -3.82
C ILE A 34 -5.93 -10.04 -4.42
N PHE A 35 -6.94 -9.29 -4.89
CA PHE A 35 -8.12 -9.89 -5.51
C PHE A 35 -7.77 -10.76 -6.73
N SER A 36 -6.85 -10.28 -7.56
CA SER A 36 -6.38 -11.00 -8.74
C SER A 36 -5.62 -12.27 -8.39
N VAL A 37 -4.76 -12.24 -7.36
CA VAL A 37 -4.04 -13.41 -6.86
C VAL A 37 -4.99 -14.44 -6.27
N VAL A 38 -5.94 -14.01 -5.44
CA VAL A 38 -6.97 -14.91 -4.88
C VAL A 38 -7.77 -15.57 -5.99
N ARG A 39 -8.26 -14.77 -6.96
CA ARG A 39 -8.97 -15.33 -8.11
C ARG A 39 -8.09 -16.28 -8.92
N TYR A 40 -6.83 -15.94 -9.16
CA TYR A 40 -5.92 -16.85 -9.84
C TYR A 40 -5.74 -18.17 -9.05
N GLY A 41 -5.60 -18.10 -7.72
CA GLY A 41 -5.57 -19.28 -6.85
C GLY A 41 -6.78 -20.19 -6.99
N LEU A 42 -7.98 -19.63 -7.17
CA LEU A 42 -9.19 -20.45 -7.48
C LEU A 42 -9.05 -21.27 -8.76
N SER A 43 -8.28 -20.79 -9.75
CA SER A 43 -8.04 -21.56 -10.98
C SER A 43 -7.16 -22.81 -10.77
N TYR A 44 -6.35 -22.82 -9.71
CA TYR A 44 -5.58 -23.99 -9.30
C TYR A 44 -6.47 -25.05 -8.65
N PHE A 45 -7.41 -24.63 -7.79
CA PHE A 45 -8.39 -25.55 -7.20
C PHE A 45 -9.31 -26.19 -8.24
N THR A 46 -9.65 -25.48 -9.32
CA THR A 46 -10.47 -26.00 -10.41
C THR A 46 -9.66 -26.62 -11.55
N PHE A 47 -8.34 -26.79 -11.40
CA PHE A 47 -7.42 -27.27 -12.44
C PHE A 47 -7.53 -26.55 -13.80
N ASN A 48 -7.93 -25.27 -13.80
CA ASN A 48 -8.24 -24.47 -14.99
C ASN A 48 -7.35 -23.22 -15.09
N TYR A 49 -6.06 -23.42 -14.83
CA TYR A 49 -5.06 -22.36 -14.71
C TYR A 49 -4.66 -21.72 -16.05
N TYR A 50 -5.05 -22.28 -17.19
CA TYR A 50 -4.85 -21.66 -18.52
C TYR A 50 -6.10 -21.00 -19.11
N SER A 51 -7.21 -20.95 -18.36
CA SER A 51 -8.43 -20.26 -18.80
C SER A 51 -8.17 -18.79 -19.15
N ARG A 52 -9.07 -18.20 -19.95
CA ARG A 52 -9.02 -16.75 -20.24
C ARG A 52 -9.05 -15.92 -18.96
N VAL A 53 -9.83 -16.33 -17.97
CA VAL A 53 -9.94 -15.65 -16.68
C VAL A 53 -8.66 -15.81 -15.86
N ALA A 54 -8.05 -17.00 -15.80
CA ALA A 54 -6.77 -17.19 -15.11
C ALA A 54 -5.66 -16.35 -15.74
N ARG A 55 -5.56 -16.33 -17.08
CA ARG A 55 -4.64 -15.45 -17.80
C ARG A 55 -4.88 -13.98 -17.47
N PHE A 56 -6.14 -13.54 -17.48
CA PHE A 56 -6.49 -12.18 -17.11
C PHE A 56 -6.08 -11.84 -15.68
N SER A 57 -6.38 -12.69 -14.70
CA SER A 57 -5.99 -12.49 -13.30
C SER A 57 -4.48 -12.44 -13.11
N TYR A 58 -3.73 -13.28 -13.81
CA TYR A 58 -2.26 -13.23 -13.80
C TYR A 58 -1.74 -11.89 -14.34
N ARG A 59 -2.24 -11.44 -15.50
CA ARG A 59 -1.84 -10.16 -16.10
C ARG A 59 -2.24 -8.99 -15.22
N LEU A 60 -3.45 -9.03 -14.64
CA LEU A 60 -3.93 -7.97 -13.75
C LEU A 60 -3.08 -7.86 -12.48
N THR A 61 -2.61 -8.98 -11.92
CA THR A 61 -1.69 -9.00 -10.77
C THR A 61 -0.43 -8.18 -11.06
N PHE A 62 0.25 -8.45 -12.17
CA PHE A 62 1.49 -7.74 -12.50
C PHE A 62 1.27 -6.33 -13.05
N LEU A 63 0.13 -6.05 -13.68
CA LEU A 63 -0.27 -4.70 -14.04
C LEU A 63 -0.51 -3.84 -12.78
N SER A 64 -1.21 -4.39 -11.79
CA SER A 64 -1.41 -3.74 -10.49
C SER A 64 -0.08 -3.54 -9.76
N ALA A 65 0.82 -4.52 -9.78
CA ALA A 65 2.16 -4.38 -9.22
C ALA A 65 2.93 -3.22 -9.90
N ALA A 66 2.96 -3.19 -11.23
CA ALA A 66 3.62 -2.14 -11.99
C ALA A 66 3.04 -0.76 -11.68
N LEU A 67 1.71 -0.65 -11.55
CA LEU A 67 1.05 0.60 -11.14
C LEU A 67 1.53 1.05 -9.74
N THR A 68 1.53 0.14 -8.76
CA THR A 68 1.89 0.48 -7.37
C THR A 68 3.36 0.92 -7.25
N TYR A 69 4.30 0.15 -7.81
CA TYR A 69 5.72 0.51 -7.79
C TYR A 69 6.00 1.73 -8.68
N GLY A 70 5.30 1.88 -9.80
CA GLY A 70 5.37 3.09 -10.65
C GLY A 70 4.99 4.35 -9.88
N ILE A 71 3.96 4.29 -9.03
CA ILE A 71 3.59 5.40 -8.14
C ILE A 71 4.69 5.70 -7.12
N VAL A 72 5.31 4.67 -6.53
CA VAL A 72 6.41 4.84 -5.56
C VAL A 72 7.61 5.53 -6.21
N VAL A 73 8.06 5.00 -7.36
CA VAL A 73 9.16 5.57 -8.14
C VAL A 73 8.86 7.02 -8.55
N TYR A 74 7.66 7.30 -9.06
CA TYR A 74 7.23 8.66 -9.41
C TYR A 74 7.32 9.61 -8.21
N LYS A 75 6.84 9.19 -7.03
CA LYS A 75 6.91 10.01 -5.82
C LYS A 75 8.36 10.28 -5.39
N THR A 76 9.24 9.29 -5.45
CA THR A 76 10.67 9.45 -5.12
C THR A 76 11.34 10.45 -6.06
N LEU A 77 11.11 10.32 -7.37
CA LEU A 77 11.63 11.25 -8.38
C LEU A 77 11.11 12.68 -8.18
N ARG A 78 9.80 12.84 -7.92
CA ARG A 78 9.17 14.14 -7.69
C ARG A 78 9.63 14.79 -6.39
N ALA A 79 9.92 14.01 -5.35
CA ALA A 79 10.45 14.53 -4.09
C ALA A 79 11.87 15.08 -4.28
N ARG A 80 12.72 14.37 -5.02
CA ARG A 80 14.09 14.79 -5.35
C ARG A 80 14.13 16.07 -6.19
N SER A 81 13.25 16.19 -7.18
CA SER A 81 13.17 17.40 -8.00
C SER A 81 12.72 18.62 -7.19
N LYS A 82 11.80 18.45 -6.24
CA LYS A 82 11.38 19.52 -5.31
C LYS A 82 12.45 19.93 -4.32
N ALA A 83 13.33 19.02 -3.91
CA ALA A 83 14.42 19.29 -2.98
C ALA A 83 15.58 20.09 -3.60
N GLY A 84 15.42 20.60 -4.82
CA GLY A 84 16.42 21.44 -5.48
C GLY A 84 17.68 20.68 -5.90
N ALA A 85 17.65 19.35 -5.93
CA ALA A 85 18.75 18.53 -6.44
C ALA A 85 18.97 18.87 -7.93
N LYS A 86 19.99 19.70 -8.20
CA LYS A 86 20.40 20.10 -9.55
C LYS A 86 21.08 18.98 -10.34
N ALA A 87 21.47 17.89 -9.68
CA ALA A 87 22.09 16.76 -10.33
C ALA A 87 21.03 15.85 -10.97
N PRO A 88 21.16 15.51 -12.27
CA PRO A 88 20.32 14.48 -12.87
C PRO A 88 20.47 13.17 -12.07
N THR A 89 19.36 12.46 -11.86
CA THR A 89 19.43 11.19 -11.13
C THR A 89 20.29 10.23 -11.95
N SER A 90 21.44 9.83 -11.41
CA SER A 90 22.32 8.87 -12.07
C SER A 90 21.51 7.61 -12.42
N PRO A 91 21.56 7.12 -13.68
CA PRO A 91 20.90 5.87 -14.06
C PRO A 91 21.30 4.70 -13.16
N LEU A 92 22.54 4.69 -12.67
CA LEU A 92 23.03 3.68 -11.72
C LEU A 92 22.30 3.78 -10.36
N ALA A 93 22.02 4.99 -9.90
CA ALA A 93 21.28 5.20 -8.65
C ALA A 93 19.80 4.80 -8.78
N LEU A 94 19.20 4.91 -9.98
CA LEU A 94 17.86 4.38 -10.24
C LEU A 94 17.87 2.86 -10.32
N ALA A 95 18.88 2.26 -10.97
CA ALA A 95 19.01 0.81 -11.04
C ALA A 95 19.25 0.16 -9.66
N ALA A 96 19.90 0.88 -8.75
CA ALA A 96 20.10 0.43 -7.37
C ALA A 96 18.87 0.60 -6.46
N ASP A 97 17.82 1.31 -6.90
CA ASP A 97 16.61 1.51 -6.12
C ASP A 97 15.73 0.24 -6.17
N GLU A 98 15.46 -0.34 -5.00
CA GLU A 98 14.67 -1.57 -4.87
C GLU A 98 13.27 -1.44 -5.50
N ASN A 99 12.64 -0.25 -5.42
CA ASN A 99 11.30 -0.05 -5.98
C ASN A 99 11.35 -0.02 -7.51
N VAL A 100 12.43 0.49 -8.09
CA VAL A 100 12.68 0.43 -9.53
C VAL A 100 12.94 -1.00 -9.96
N GLN A 101 13.71 -1.77 -9.19
CA GLN A 101 13.94 -3.19 -9.47
C GLN A 101 12.63 -3.99 -9.45
N TYR A 102 11.78 -3.79 -8.43
CA TYR A 102 10.46 -4.43 -8.36
C TYR A 102 9.50 -3.95 -9.45
N LEU A 103 9.58 -2.69 -9.88
CA LEU A 103 8.84 -2.19 -11.03
C LEU A 103 9.26 -2.93 -12.31
N VAL A 104 10.55 -2.97 -12.61
CA VAL A 104 11.08 -3.67 -13.80
C VAL A 104 10.70 -5.14 -13.76
N MET A 105 10.88 -5.80 -12.62
CA MET A 105 10.53 -7.20 -12.42
C MET A 105 9.03 -7.44 -12.66
N SER A 106 8.15 -6.54 -12.21
CA SER A 106 6.72 -6.66 -12.47
C SER A 106 6.37 -6.58 -13.96
N LEU A 107 7.08 -5.73 -14.73
CA LEU A 107 6.90 -5.62 -16.18
C LEU A 107 7.41 -6.87 -16.91
N VAL A 108 8.53 -7.45 -16.46
CA VAL A 108 9.04 -8.72 -16.99
C VAL A 108 8.01 -9.83 -16.79
N TRP A 109 7.46 -9.98 -15.59
CA TRP A 109 6.46 -11.01 -15.31
C TRP A 109 5.12 -10.74 -15.99
N LEU A 110 4.76 -9.47 -16.21
CA LEU A 110 3.58 -9.07 -16.97
C LEU A 110 3.62 -9.57 -18.41
N LEU A 111 4.80 -9.71 -19.02
CA LEU A 111 4.98 -10.18 -20.40
C LEU A 111 5.33 -11.67 -20.50
N SER A 112 5.83 -12.26 -19.41
CA SER A 112 6.23 -13.67 -19.35
C SER A 112 5.06 -14.65 -19.48
N PRO A 113 5.31 -15.95 -19.76
CA PRO A 113 4.35 -17.01 -19.47
C PRO A 113 3.89 -17.00 -18.00
N GLN A 114 2.83 -17.74 -17.68
CA GLN A 114 2.32 -17.76 -16.31
C GLN A 114 3.27 -18.51 -15.38
N TYR A 115 3.89 -17.79 -14.45
CA TYR A 115 4.69 -18.35 -13.36
C TYR A 115 4.08 -17.97 -12.01
N PRO A 116 3.18 -18.79 -11.44
CA PRO A 116 2.38 -18.36 -10.30
C PRO A 116 3.17 -18.04 -9.03
N LEU A 117 4.31 -18.70 -8.85
CA LEU A 117 5.23 -18.41 -7.75
C LEU A 117 5.76 -16.96 -7.80
N ALA A 118 5.85 -16.35 -8.98
CA ALA A 118 6.30 -14.97 -9.13
C ALA A 118 5.32 -13.96 -8.52
N MET A 119 4.04 -14.32 -8.31
CA MET A 119 3.04 -13.44 -7.70
C MET A 119 3.15 -13.36 -6.17
N LEU A 120 3.74 -14.39 -5.53
CA LEU A 120 3.77 -14.53 -4.07
C LEU A 120 4.41 -13.34 -3.34
N PRO A 121 5.64 -12.88 -3.68
CA PRO A 121 6.23 -11.76 -2.95
C PRO A 121 5.38 -10.50 -3.06
N TYR A 122 4.84 -10.19 -4.25
CA TYR A 122 3.95 -9.06 -4.46
C TYR A 122 2.64 -9.18 -3.65
N ALA A 123 2.08 -10.37 -3.56
CA ALA A 123 0.86 -10.64 -2.80
C ALA A 123 1.07 -10.40 -1.30
N ILE A 124 2.16 -10.95 -0.74
CA ILE A 124 2.50 -10.83 0.68
C ILE A 124 2.65 -9.35 1.08
N TYR A 125 3.49 -8.60 0.36
CA TYR A 125 3.66 -7.17 0.63
C TYR A 125 2.36 -6.37 0.45
N SER A 126 1.53 -6.74 -0.53
CA SER A 126 0.24 -6.07 -0.74
C SER A 126 -0.70 -6.20 0.45
N VAL A 127 -0.72 -7.33 1.16
CA VAL A 127 -1.53 -7.52 2.38
C VAL A 127 -1.15 -6.48 3.43
N PHE A 128 0.14 -6.31 3.69
CA PHE A 128 0.64 -5.34 4.67
C PHE A 128 0.37 -3.89 4.25
N HIS A 129 0.52 -3.58 2.97
CA HIS A 129 0.20 -2.27 2.42
C HIS A 129 -1.29 -1.93 2.54
N VAL A 130 -2.18 -2.87 2.21
CA VAL A 130 -3.63 -2.71 2.37
C VAL A 130 -4.00 -2.56 3.85
N ALA A 131 -3.47 -3.41 4.73
CA ALA A 131 -3.70 -3.34 6.17
C ALA A 131 -3.27 -1.98 6.75
N THR A 132 -2.04 -1.56 6.46
CA THR A 132 -1.47 -0.30 6.94
C THR A 132 -2.26 0.91 6.43
N TYR A 133 -2.61 0.94 5.14
CA TYR A 133 -3.40 2.02 4.57
C TYR A 133 -4.82 2.07 5.14
N THR A 134 -5.42 0.89 5.37
CA THR A 134 -6.76 0.77 5.96
C THR A 134 -6.77 1.38 7.36
N ARG A 135 -5.80 1.00 8.19
CA ARG A 135 -5.63 1.54 9.54
C ARG A 135 -5.42 3.05 9.54
N ALA A 136 -4.54 3.55 8.67
CA ALA A 136 -4.08 4.93 8.73
C ALA A 136 -4.97 5.93 7.97
N ASN A 137 -5.76 5.47 6.99
CA ASN A 137 -6.52 6.37 6.11
C ASN A 137 -7.99 5.98 5.99
N VAL A 138 -8.31 4.70 5.72
CA VAL A 138 -9.71 4.27 5.51
C VAL A 138 -10.52 4.39 6.79
N ILE A 139 -10.02 3.82 7.89
CA ILE A 139 -10.73 3.84 9.18
C ILE A 139 -10.94 5.29 9.66
N PRO A 140 -9.92 6.17 9.72
CA PRO A 140 -10.12 7.56 10.11
C PRO A 140 -11.06 8.35 9.17
N THR A 141 -11.15 7.98 7.89
CA THR A 141 -12.07 8.62 6.94
C THR A 141 -13.53 8.25 7.22
N ILE A 142 -13.80 7.01 7.64
CA ILE A 142 -15.14 6.52 7.97
C ILE A 142 -15.54 6.94 9.39
N THR A 143 -14.65 6.71 10.35
CA THR A 143 -14.82 7.00 11.78
C THR A 143 -13.70 7.95 12.23
N PRO A 144 -13.91 9.27 12.13
CA PRO A 144 -12.90 10.25 12.50
C PRO A 144 -12.44 10.08 13.96
N PRO A 145 -11.13 10.22 14.23
CA PRO A 145 -10.60 10.21 15.59
C PRO A 145 -11.29 11.27 16.44
N LYS A 146 -11.89 10.86 17.56
CA LYS A 146 -12.48 11.79 18.53
C LYS A 146 -11.37 12.25 19.48
N PRO A 147 -11.08 13.56 19.57
CA PRO A 147 -10.15 14.06 20.57
C PRO A 147 -10.60 13.65 21.97
N ILE A 148 -9.67 13.17 22.79
CA ILE A 148 -9.90 13.00 24.23
C ILE A 148 -9.46 14.30 24.89
N GLU A 149 -10.31 14.85 25.77
CA GLU A 149 -9.92 16.01 26.57
C GLU A 149 -8.68 15.66 27.41
N PRO A 150 -7.64 16.52 27.44
CA PRO A 150 -6.46 16.27 28.25
C PRO A 150 -6.87 16.08 29.71
N ALA A 151 -6.32 15.07 30.39
CA ALA A 151 -6.53 14.87 31.82
C ALA A 151 -6.19 16.16 32.58
N THR A 152 -6.94 16.47 33.64
CA THR A 152 -6.70 17.64 34.50
C THR A 152 -5.26 17.59 35.04
N GLY A 153 -4.43 18.56 34.63
CA GLY A 153 -3.00 18.61 34.96
C GLY A 153 -2.02 18.19 33.85
N ALA A 154 -2.52 17.83 32.65
CA ALA A 154 -1.68 17.55 31.50
C ALA A 154 -0.90 18.80 31.03
N SER A 155 0.37 18.62 30.67
CA SER A 155 1.20 19.73 30.17
C SER A 155 0.58 20.37 28.92
N PRO A 156 0.55 21.70 28.81
CA PRO A 156 -0.05 22.42 27.67
C PRO A 156 0.61 22.13 26.30
N SER A 157 1.74 21.41 26.27
CA SER A 157 2.46 20.99 25.06
C SER A 157 2.26 19.52 24.69
N GLY A 158 1.33 18.81 25.32
CA GLY A 158 1.03 17.41 25.01
C GLY A 158 0.50 17.22 23.57
N LYS A 159 0.93 16.13 22.90
CA LYS A 159 0.33 15.74 21.61
C LYS A 159 -1.16 15.42 21.83
N PRO A 160 -2.07 15.86 20.94
CA PRO A 160 -3.49 15.53 21.04
C PRO A 160 -3.69 14.02 21.16
N GLN A 161 -4.41 13.59 22.19
CA GLN A 161 -4.82 12.19 22.35
C GLN A 161 -6.17 11.99 21.67
N TYR A 162 -6.34 10.81 21.07
CA TYR A 162 -7.57 10.44 20.39
C TYR A 162 -8.12 9.14 20.95
N ALA A 163 -9.43 9.00 20.92
CA ALA A 163 -10.12 7.79 21.32
C ALA A 163 -9.63 6.59 20.51
N HIS A 164 -9.45 5.47 21.19
CA HIS A 164 -9.05 4.20 20.59
C HIS A 164 -10.10 3.71 19.58
N ASN A 165 -9.63 3.04 18.52
CA ASN A 165 -10.48 2.33 17.59
C ASN A 165 -10.08 0.84 17.59
N PRO A 166 -10.95 -0.07 18.07
CA PRO A 166 -10.57 -1.46 18.30
C PRO A 166 -10.14 -2.19 17.02
N ILE A 167 -10.71 -1.82 15.87
CA ILE A 167 -10.33 -2.41 14.58
C ILE A 167 -8.95 -1.90 14.15
N ALA A 168 -8.72 -0.58 14.26
CA ALA A 168 -7.42 0.01 13.95
C ALA A 168 -6.30 -0.54 14.84
N ASP A 169 -6.61 -0.82 16.11
CA ASP A 169 -5.66 -1.39 17.07
C ASP A 169 -5.31 -2.85 16.71
N ARG A 170 -6.31 -3.68 16.37
CA ARG A 170 -6.08 -5.06 15.89
C ARG A 170 -5.26 -5.12 14.61
N ILE A 171 -5.57 -4.26 13.62
CA ILE A 171 -4.77 -4.17 12.39
C ILE A 171 -3.34 -3.74 12.72
N GLY A 172 -3.17 -2.80 13.67
CA GLY A 172 -1.86 -2.36 14.13
C GLY A 172 -1.06 -3.50 14.75
N ALA A 173 -1.68 -4.30 15.61
CA ALA A 173 -1.07 -5.48 16.22
C ALA A 173 -0.65 -6.50 15.16
N PHE A 174 -1.55 -6.83 14.22
CA PHE A 174 -1.24 -7.73 13.09
C PHE A 174 -0.03 -7.27 12.28
N VAL A 175 0.00 -5.99 11.88
CA VAL A 175 1.13 -5.45 11.12
C VAL A 175 2.41 -5.53 11.94
N LYS A 176 2.39 -5.12 13.22
CA LYS A 176 3.57 -5.19 14.08
C LYS A 176 4.10 -6.62 14.23
N GLU A 177 3.22 -7.58 14.44
CA GLU A 177 3.58 -8.98 14.70
C GLU A 177 4.21 -9.65 13.48
N TYR A 178 3.64 -9.44 12.29
CA TYR A 178 4.05 -10.17 11.09
C TYR A 178 4.93 -9.37 10.13
N TYR A 179 4.79 -8.05 10.06
CA TYR A 179 5.58 -7.20 9.17
C TYR A 179 6.89 -6.77 9.80
N ASP A 180 6.83 -6.13 10.98
CA ASP A 180 8.04 -5.57 11.62
C ASP A 180 9.01 -6.70 12.00
N ALA A 181 8.49 -7.84 12.46
CA ALA A 181 9.29 -9.03 12.73
C ALA A 181 9.96 -9.62 11.47
N SER A 182 9.28 -9.55 10.32
CA SER A 182 9.82 -10.07 9.04
C SER A 182 10.86 -9.16 8.40
N ILE A 183 10.81 -7.85 8.67
CA ILE A 183 11.80 -6.88 8.21
C ILE A 183 13.01 -6.83 9.17
N ALA A 184 12.80 -7.19 10.44
CA ALA A 184 13.85 -7.19 11.46
C ALA A 184 14.82 -8.40 11.40
N ALA A 185 14.60 -9.40 10.54
CA ALA A 185 15.53 -10.52 10.33
C ALA A 185 15.87 -10.63 8.83
N PRO A 186 17.16 -10.66 8.42
CA PRO A 186 18.30 -11.28 9.12
C PRO A 186 19.50 -10.35 9.35
N GLY A 187 19.98 -10.22 10.61
CA GLY A 187 21.28 -9.60 10.90
C GLY A 187 21.52 -9.02 12.29
N SER A 188 20.81 -9.46 13.35
CA SER A 188 21.18 -9.15 14.74
C SER A 188 21.73 -10.39 15.43
#